data_AF-A0A5C7WEG0-F1
#
_entry.id   AF-A0A5C7WEG0-F1
#
_cell.length_a   1.000
_cell.length_b   1.000
_cell.length_c   1.000
_cell.angle_alpha   90.00
_cell.angle_beta   90.00
_cell.angle_gamma   90.00
#
_symmetry.space_group_name_H-M   'P 1'
#
loop_
_entity.id
_entity.type
_entity.pdbx_description
1 polymer ?
#
loop_
_entity_poly.entity_id
_entity_poly.type
_entity_poly.pdbx_seq_one_letter_code
_entity_poly.pdbx_strand_id
1 'polypeptide(L)'
;SAASLDDASSAVKEWQKSMQNAAIKHQEFRDDRFVAALDVNGYDTTHLLYLARAVTPGTYRVPPPQVESMYRPAWNAVGAAPERLVVRER
;
A
#
# COMPACT_ATOMS: atom_id res chain seq x y z
N SER A 1 16.41 8.72 -11.68
CA SER A 1 16.08 7.28 -11.67
C SER A 1 14.57 7.12 -11.53
N ALA A 2 13.88 6.70 -12.59
CA ALA A 2 12.49 6.26 -12.49
C ALA A 2 12.52 4.80 -12.06
N ALA A 3 11.77 4.43 -11.02
CA ALA A 3 11.57 3.02 -10.69
C ALA A 3 10.65 2.45 -11.79
N SER A 4 11.18 1.56 -12.64
CA SER A 4 10.35 0.79 -13.58
C SER A 4 9.89 -0.50 -12.92
N LEU A 5 8.62 -0.84 -13.12
CA LEU A 5 8.04 -2.13 -12.73
C LEU A 5 8.33 -3.24 -13.76
N ASP A 6 9.00 -2.92 -14.88
CA ASP A 6 9.34 -3.89 -15.92
C ASP A 6 10.29 -4.98 -15.41
N ASP A 7 11.20 -4.62 -14.50
CA ASP A 7 12.14 -5.53 -13.83
C ASP A 7 11.57 -6.15 -12.53
N ALA A 8 10.33 -5.80 -12.15
CA ALA A 8 9.72 -6.31 -10.94
C ALA A 8 9.43 -7.82 -11.05
N SER A 9 9.50 -8.52 -9.90
CA SER A 9 9.17 -9.94 -9.81
C SER A 9 7.79 -10.26 -10.40
N SER A 10 7.59 -11.49 -10.89
CA SER A 10 6.32 -11.93 -11.48
C SER A 10 5.11 -11.72 -10.56
N ALA A 11 5.29 -11.89 -9.25
CA ALA A 11 4.26 -11.66 -8.24
C ALA A 11 3.81 -10.19 -8.18
N VAL A 12 4.75 -9.24 -8.30
CA VAL A 12 4.42 -7.80 -8.33
C VAL A 12 3.62 -7.45 -9.57
N LYS A 13 3.95 -8.05 -10.73
CA LYS A 13 3.18 -7.87 -11.97
C LYS A 13 1.77 -8.43 -11.86
N GLU A 14 1.60 -9.57 -11.19
CA GLU A 14 0.29 -10.16 -10.92
C GLU A 14 -0.55 -9.26 -10.00
N TRP A 15 0.04 -8.75 -8.92
CA TRP A 15 -0.65 -7.82 -8.02
C TRP A 15 -0.98 -6.49 -8.71
N GLN A 16 -0.11 -5.98 -9.58
CA GLN A 16 -0.40 -4.80 -10.39
C GLN A 16 -1.63 -5.04 -11.26
N LYS A 17 -1.69 -6.19 -11.94
CA LYS A 17 -2.87 -6.57 -12.76
C LYS A 17 -4.12 -6.74 -11.89
N SER A 18 -4.00 -7.30 -10.69
CA SER A 18 -5.11 -7.39 -9.74
C SER A 18 -5.61 -6.01 -9.33
N MET A 19 -4.73 -5.07 -8.97
CA MET A 19 -5.09 -3.70 -8.61
C MET A 19 -5.77 -2.96 -9.76
N GLN A 20 -5.31 -3.16 -11.01
CA GLN A 20 -5.94 -2.58 -12.20
C GLN A 20 -7.39 -3.03 -12.38
N ASN A 21 -7.74 -4.22 -11.91
CA ASN A 21 -9.09 -4.77 -11.97
C ASN A 21 -9.87 -4.56 -10.66
N ALA A 22 -9.27 -3.94 -9.64
CA ALA A 22 -9.91 -3.73 -8.36
C ALA A 22 -10.97 -2.62 -8.44
N ALA A 23 -12.06 -2.76 -7.68
CA ALA A 23 -13.16 -1.80 -7.61
C ALA A 23 -12.79 -0.58 -6.73
N ILE A 24 -11.72 0.13 -7.10
CA ILE A 24 -11.24 1.31 -6.39
C ILE A 24 -12.12 2.51 -6.75
N LYS A 25 -12.72 3.14 -5.74
CA LYS A 25 -13.58 4.34 -5.89
C LYS A 25 -12.81 5.63 -5.74
N HIS A 26 -11.75 5.62 -4.94
CA HIS A 26 -10.97 6.81 -4.65
C HIS A 26 -9.53 6.44 -4.27
N GLN A 27 -8.59 7.29 -4.64
CA GLN A 27 -7.18 7.18 -4.27
C GLN A 27 -6.63 8.57 -3.96
N GLU A 28 -5.87 8.66 -2.87
CA GLU A 28 -5.21 9.88 -2.44
C GLU A 28 -3.75 9.60 -2.08
N PHE A 29 -2.85 10.45 -2.57
CA PHE A 29 -1.42 10.41 -2.30
C PHE A 29 -1.06 11.61 -1.44
N ARG A 30 -1.03 11.41 -0.12
CA ARG A 30 -0.67 12.44 0.84
C ARG A 30 0.79 12.31 1.23
N ASP A 31 1.33 13.37 1.82
CA ASP A 31 2.72 13.40 2.26
C ASP A 31 3.05 12.33 3.31
N ASP A 32 2.08 11.96 4.16
CA ASP A 32 2.26 11.03 5.28
C ASP A 32 1.57 9.67 5.08
N ARG A 33 0.71 9.51 4.06
CA ARG A 33 -0.08 8.30 3.85
C ARG A 33 -0.62 8.14 2.43
N PHE A 34 -0.81 6.88 2.05
CA PHE A 34 -1.62 6.49 0.89
C PHE A 34 -3.01 6.07 1.38
N VAL A 35 -4.07 6.60 0.76
CA VAL A 35 -5.47 6.26 1.08
C VAL A 35 -6.15 5.73 -0.16
N ALA A 36 -6.88 4.62 -0.03
CA ALA A 36 -7.74 4.10 -1.08
C ALA A 36 -9.09 3.69 -0.49
N ALA A 37 -10.16 4.06 -1.17
CA ALA A 37 -11.51 3.55 -0.90
C ALA A 37 -11.85 2.49 -1.94
N LEU A 38 -12.29 1.32 -1.50
CA LEU A 38 -12.58 0.17 -2.36
C LEU A 38 -13.86 -0.54 -1.93
N ASP A 39 -14.58 -1.09 -2.91
CA ASP A 39 -15.64 -2.06 -2.66
C ASP A 39 -15.01 -3.44 -2.45
N VAL A 40 -14.82 -3.84 -1.18
CA VAL A 40 -14.29 -5.16 -0.84
C VAL A 40 -15.42 -6.19 -0.90
N ASN A 41 -15.23 -7.27 -1.66
CA ASN A 41 -16.09 -8.45 -1.59
C ASN A 41 -15.45 -9.49 -0.66
N GLY A 42 -16.27 -10.35 -0.04
CA GLY A 42 -15.78 -11.36 0.91
C GLY A 42 -15.18 -12.63 0.28
N TYR A 43 -15.18 -12.74 -1.05
CA TYR A 43 -14.77 -13.94 -1.78
C TYR A 43 -13.41 -13.77 -2.50
N ASP A 44 -12.95 -12.53 -2.68
CA ASP A 44 -11.76 -12.18 -3.44
C ASP A 44 -10.78 -11.37 -2.59
N THR A 45 -9.49 -11.59 -2.85
CA THR A 45 -8.42 -10.76 -2.28
C THR A 45 -8.15 -9.56 -3.17
N THR A 46 -8.18 -8.36 -2.60
CA THR A 46 -7.82 -7.12 -3.32
C THR A 46 -6.39 -6.73 -3.03
N HIS A 47 -5.58 -6.55 -4.09
CA HIS A 47 -4.21 -6.07 -3.97
C HIS A 47 -4.13 -4.56 -4.27
N LEU A 48 -3.38 -3.82 -3.43
CA LEU A 48 -3.07 -2.40 -3.63
C LEU A 48 -1.56 -2.23 -3.68
N LEU A 49 -1.09 -1.44 -4.64
CA LEU A 49 0.31 -1.07 -4.80
C LEU A 49 0.42 0.45 -4.90
N TYR A 50 1.48 0.99 -4.31
CA TYR A 50 1.85 2.39 -4.45
C TYR A 50 3.37 2.50 -4.55
N LEU A 51 3.84 3.56 -5.22
CA LEU A 51 5.26 3.83 -5.35
C LEU A 51 5.70 4.83 -4.27
N ALA A 52 6.77 4.52 -3.56
CA ALA A 52 7.40 5.40 -2.58
C ALA A 52 8.88 5.61 -2.89
N ARG A 53 9.43 6.74 -2.45
CA ARG A 53 10.85 7.08 -2.61
C ARG A 53 11.46 7.37 -1.25
N ALA A 54 12.57 6.70 -0.94
CA ALA A 54 13.39 7.06 0.20
C ALA A 54 14.14 8.38 -0.09
N VAL A 55 14.03 9.37 0.79
CA VAL A 55 14.56 10.73 0.56
C VAL A 55 15.62 11.08 1.61
N THR A 56 15.22 11.25 2.86
CA THR A 56 16.11 11.68 3.94
C THR A 56 16.69 10.45 4.64
N PRO A 57 18.03 10.34 4.78
CA PRO A 57 18.67 9.30 5.58
C PRO A 57 18.26 9.36 7.04
N GLY A 58 18.09 8.20 7.66
CA GLY A 58 17.66 8.11 9.05
C GLY A 58 17.00 6.78 9.40
N THR A 59 16.60 6.65 10.66
CA THR A 59 15.82 5.51 11.15
C THR A 59 14.41 5.98 11.49
N TYR A 60 13.42 5.38 10.84
CA TYR A 60 12.02 5.79 10.96
C TYR A 60 11.16 4.63 11.48
N ARG A 61 10.12 4.95 12.25
CA ARG A 61 9.10 3.98 12.65
C ARG A 61 8.15 3.73 11.48
N VAL A 62 7.84 2.47 11.19
CA VAL A 62 6.88 2.13 10.14
C VAL A 62 5.50 1.93 10.77
N PRO A 63 4.49 2.74 10.40
CA PRO A 63 3.14 2.53 10.89
C PRO A 63 2.57 1.23 10.29
N PRO A 64 1.80 0.44 11.08
CA PRO A 64 1.11 -0.71 10.54
C PRO A 64 0.04 -0.28 9.53
N PRO A 65 -0.18 -1.06 8.45
CA PRO A 65 -1.26 -0.79 7.52
C PRO A 65 -2.62 -1.03 8.20
N GLN A 66 -3.63 -0.27 7.80
CA GLN A 66 -4.94 -0.24 8.44
C GLN A 66 -6.03 -0.30 7.38
N VAL A 67 -7.14 -0.96 7.72
CA VAL A 67 -8.36 -0.97 6.91
C VAL A 67 -9.57 -0.90 7.83
N GLU A 68 -10.57 -0.13 7.44
CA GLU A 68 -11.83 0.00 8.17
C GLU A 68 -13.01 0.14 7.21
N SER A 69 -14.19 -0.31 7.65
CA SER A 69 -15.43 -0.03 6.93
C SER A 69 -15.96 1.35 7.30
N MET A 70 -16.18 2.19 6.29
CA MET A 70 -16.72 3.55 6.46
C MET A 70 -18.13 3.57 7.11
N TYR A 71 -18.91 2.51 6.94
CA TYR A 71 -20.30 2.44 7.44
C TYR A 71 -20.48 1.49 8.63
N ARG A 72 -19.48 0.65 8.92
CA ARG A 72 -19.49 -0.31 10.04
C ARG A 72 -18.14 -0.28 10.75
N PRO A 73 -17.85 0.71 11.60
CA PRO A 73 -16.51 0.90 12.18
C PRO A 73 -16.02 -0.27 13.05
N ALA A 74 -16.94 -1.11 13.54
CA ALA A 74 -16.59 -2.36 14.22
C ALA A 74 -15.85 -3.36 13.30
N TRP A 75 -15.93 -3.18 11.97
CA TRP A 75 -15.17 -3.93 10.99
C TRP A 75 -13.91 -3.15 10.63
N ASN A 76 -12.83 -3.49 11.30
CA ASN A 76 -11.51 -2.93 11.07
C ASN A 76 -10.44 -4.01 11.25
N ALA A 77 -9.28 -3.79 10.65
CA ALA A 77 -8.11 -4.63 10.83
C ALA A 77 -6.83 -3.79 10.77
N VAL A 78 -5.83 -4.23 11.53
CA VAL A 78 -4.48 -3.67 11.55
C VAL A 78 -3.52 -4.78 11.17
N GLY A 79 -2.75 -4.57 10.10
CA GLY A 79 -1.78 -5.54 9.63
C GLY A 79 -0.45 -5.47 10.37
N ALA A 80 0.38 -6.48 10.20
CA ALA A 80 1.75 -6.46 10.70
C ALA A 80 2.62 -5.50 9.87
N ALA A 81 3.56 -4.82 10.52
CA ALA A 81 4.62 -4.06 9.89
C ALA A 81 5.93 -4.23 10.66
N PRO A 82 7.09 -4.12 9.98
CA PRO A 82 8.37 -4.03 10.68
C PRO A 82 8.37 -2.80 11.59
N GLU A 83 9.05 -2.86 12.73
CA GLU A 83 9.04 -1.73 13.67
C GLU A 83 9.77 -0.50 13.10
N ARG A 84 10.88 -0.73 12.38
CA ARG A 84 11.76 0.32 11.89
C ARG A 84 12.22 0.10 10.45
N LEU A 85 12.37 1.19 9.72
CA LEU A 85 12.98 1.27 8.39
C LEU A 85 14.23 2.15 8.47
N VAL A 86 15.35 1.67 7.92
CA VAL A 86 16.60 2.42 7.83
C VAL A 86 16.77 2.92 6.40
N VAL A 87 16.77 4.23 6.23
CA VAL A 87 17.12 4.89 4.97
C VAL A 87 18.60 5.22 5.01
N ARG A 88 19.37 4.64 4.08
CA ARG A 88 20.81 4.86 3.97
C ARG A 88 21.11 5.98 2.98
N GLU A 89 22.22 6.67 3.21
CA GLU A 89 22.82 7.51 2.18
C GLU A 89 23.24 6.66 0.97
N ARG A 90 23.15 7.28 -0.20
CA ARG A 90 23.45 6.64 -1.48
C ARG A 90 24.94 6.66 -1.77
#